data_AF-A0A7S4IMA0-F1
#
_entry.id   AF-A0A7S4IMA0-F1
#
_cell.length_a   1.000
_cell.length_b   1.000
_cell.length_c   1.000
_cell.angle_alpha   90.00
_cell.angle_beta   90.00
_cell.angle_gamma   90.00
#
_symmetry.space_group_name_H-M   'P 1'
#
loop_
_entity.id
_entity.type
_entity.pdbx_description
1 polymer ?
#
loop_
_entity_poly.entity_id
_entity_poly.type
_entity_poly.pdbx_seq_one_letter_code
_entity_poly.pdbx_strand_id
1 'polypeptide(L)'
;QSSSWPMWPFQLWRISTCLVYMGAGIGKLGHPAWRSGNALYWCLYDEGFGFKFAPPEFTDLIFNRMISIRLFTWPVVLLESSCFVFIWPKVTRKATFVAVAALHVGIEMTMVMHIFQYLSVLGWIVFFVEPDDGEDVGGGEKAAKAKGKAITTGSVKLGEGDVDGEGDESREEE
;
A
#
# COMPACT_ATOMS: atom_id res chain seq x y z
N GLN A 1 -11.28 -0.88 -30.70
CA GLN A 1 -12.19 -0.37 -29.66
C GLN A 1 -11.74 -0.98 -28.36
N SER A 2 -11.01 -0.25 -27.52
CA SER A 2 -10.70 -0.70 -26.16
C SER A 2 -12.02 -0.67 -25.37
N SER A 3 -12.63 -1.84 -25.18
CA SER A 3 -13.74 -1.99 -24.24
C SER A 3 -13.18 -1.79 -22.83
N SER A 4 -13.00 -0.54 -22.42
CA SER A 4 -12.66 -0.19 -21.05
C SER A 4 -13.87 -0.55 -20.21
N TRP A 5 -13.72 -1.55 -19.34
CA TRP A 5 -14.76 -1.95 -18.41
C TRP A 5 -15.25 -0.75 -17.60
N PRO A 6 -16.57 -0.63 -17.36
CA PRO A 6 -17.09 0.51 -16.62
C PRO A 6 -16.57 0.48 -15.17
N MET A 7 -15.83 1.52 -14.77
CA MET A 7 -15.19 1.62 -13.45
C MET A 7 -16.13 2.12 -12.34
N TRP A 8 -17.42 2.35 -12.65
CA TRP A 8 -18.42 2.80 -11.68
C TRP A 8 -18.53 1.89 -10.43
N PRO A 9 -18.43 0.55 -10.51
CA PRO A 9 -18.57 -0.30 -9.32
C PRO A 9 -17.46 -0.04 -8.30
N PHE A 10 -16.24 0.21 -8.77
CA PHE A 10 -15.10 0.53 -7.90
C PHE A 10 -15.26 1.89 -7.23
N GLN A 11 -15.81 2.88 -7.94
CA GLN A 11 -16.10 4.20 -7.36
C GLN A 11 -17.19 4.10 -6.28
N LEU A 12 -18.26 3.37 -6.56
CA LEU A 12 -19.33 3.12 -5.59
C LEU A 12 -18.76 2.40 -4.36
N TRP A 13 -17.91 1.40 -4.56
CA TRP A 13 -17.26 0.68 -3.47
C TRP A 13 -16.38 1.59 -2.58
N ARG A 14 -15.59 2.49 -3.20
CA ARG A 14 -14.78 3.48 -2.47
C ARG A 14 -15.63 4.38 -1.59
N ILE A 15 -16.73 4.90 -2.14
CA ILE A 15 -17.66 5.77 -1.40
C ILE A 15 -18.29 5.00 -0.25
N SER A 16 -18.79 3.79 -0.50
CA SER A 16 -19.36 2.92 0.54
C SER A 16 -18.36 2.65 1.66
N THR A 17 -17.09 2.38 1.33
CA THR A 17 -16.03 2.17 2.32
C THR A 17 -15.82 3.44 3.16
N CYS A 18 -15.73 4.62 2.54
CA CYS A 18 -15.62 5.88 3.28
C CYS A 18 -16.80 6.12 4.23
N LEU A 19 -18.04 5.82 3.80
CA LEU A 19 -19.24 6.00 4.61
C LEU A 19 -19.26 5.07 5.83
N VAL A 20 -18.84 3.82 5.68
CA VAL A 20 -18.75 2.86 6.79
C VAL A 20 -17.80 3.38 7.88
N TYR A 21 -16.62 3.88 7.49
CA TYR A 21 -15.64 4.38 8.46
C TYR A 21 -16.03 5.73 9.06
N MET A 22 -16.64 6.61 8.27
CA MET A 22 -17.22 7.85 8.78
C MET A 22 -18.30 7.55 9.84
N GLY A 23 -19.21 6.61 9.55
CA GLY A 23 -20.23 6.15 10.49
C GLY A 23 -19.63 5.53 11.74
N ALA A 24 -18.59 4.69 11.60
CA ALA A 24 -17.89 4.08 12.72
C ALA A 24 -17.23 5.13 13.63
N GLY A 25 -16.54 6.11 13.03
CA GLY A 25 -15.92 7.22 13.76
C GLY A 25 -16.94 8.07 14.52
N ILE A 26 -18.06 8.44 13.88
CA ILE A 26 -19.15 9.19 14.55
C ILE A 26 -19.77 8.36 15.68
N GLY A 27 -20.02 7.07 15.44
CA GLY A 27 -20.57 6.16 16.45
C GLY A 27 -19.68 6.04 17.68
N LYS A 28 -18.36 5.87 17.47
CA LYS A 28 -17.38 5.86 18.57
C LYS A 28 -17.31 7.20 19.27
N LEU A 29 -17.27 8.32 18.54
CA LEU A 29 -17.33 9.65 19.14
C LEU A 29 -18.62 9.90 19.90
N GLY A 30 -19.73 9.23 19.61
CA GLY A 30 -20.99 9.33 20.34
C GLY A 30 -21.00 8.62 21.71
N HIS A 31 -20.16 7.61 21.88
CA HIS A 31 -20.24 6.71 23.02
C HIS A 31 -19.26 7.10 24.16
N PRO A 32 -19.71 7.22 25.43
CA PRO A 32 -18.89 7.71 26.55
C PRO A 32 -17.58 6.93 26.80
N ALA A 33 -17.60 5.61 26.58
CA ALA A 33 -16.41 4.75 26.77
C ALA A 33 -15.25 5.12 25.83
N TRP A 34 -15.56 5.53 24.60
CA TRP A 34 -14.56 5.91 23.61
C TRP A 34 -14.02 7.33 23.88
N ARG A 35 -14.87 8.27 24.29
CA ARG A 35 -14.46 9.62 24.71
C ARG A 35 -13.56 9.63 25.94
N SER A 36 -13.82 8.73 26.89
CA SER A 36 -13.01 8.57 28.10
C SER A 36 -11.70 7.79 27.86
N GLY A 37 -11.52 7.22 26.66
CA GLY A 37 -10.35 6.42 26.31
C GLY A 37 -10.29 5.05 27.00
N ASN A 38 -11.43 4.57 27.52
CA ASN A 38 -11.53 3.30 28.25
C ASN A 38 -12.16 2.19 27.40
N ALA A 39 -12.47 2.45 26.13
CA ALA A 39 -13.17 1.48 25.28
C ALA A 39 -12.40 0.16 25.11
N LEU A 40 -11.07 0.23 24.91
CA LEU A 40 -10.27 -0.98 24.75
C LEU A 40 -10.24 -1.86 26.01
N TYR A 41 -10.46 -1.31 27.20
CA TYR A 41 -10.57 -2.13 28.42
C TYR A 41 -11.69 -3.17 28.27
N TRP A 42 -12.85 -2.75 27.74
CA TRP A 42 -13.97 -3.63 27.48
C TRP A 42 -13.66 -4.63 26.37
N CYS A 43 -12.95 -4.22 25.31
CA CYS A 43 -12.56 -5.14 24.24
C CYS A 43 -11.54 -6.21 24.68
N LEU A 44 -10.74 -5.94 25.72
CA LEU A 44 -9.66 -6.82 26.16
C LEU A 44 -10.07 -7.78 27.29
N TYR A 45 -10.92 -7.33 28.20
CA TYR A 45 -11.25 -8.03 29.44
C TYR A 45 -12.70 -8.55 29.51
N ASP A 46 -13.53 -8.28 28.49
CA ASP A 46 -14.87 -8.87 28.40
C ASP A 46 -14.79 -10.35 27.98
N GLU A 47 -15.61 -11.22 28.59
CA GLU A 47 -15.54 -12.68 28.40
C GLU A 47 -15.82 -13.14 26.96
N GLY A 48 -16.51 -12.32 26.15
CA GLY A 48 -16.75 -12.59 24.73
C GLY A 48 -15.58 -12.20 23.82
N PHE A 49 -14.71 -11.32 24.30
CA PHE A 49 -13.63 -10.67 23.55
C PHE A 49 -12.28 -10.89 24.27
N GLY A 50 -11.20 -10.30 23.75
CA GLY A 50 -9.85 -10.44 24.29
C GLY A 50 -8.88 -11.19 23.38
N PHE A 51 -7.59 -11.15 23.76
CA PHE A 51 -6.51 -11.78 23.01
C PHE A 51 -6.57 -13.30 23.12
N LYS A 52 -7.34 -13.96 22.24
CA LYS A 52 -7.48 -15.43 22.24
C LYS A 52 -6.19 -16.16 21.84
N PHE A 53 -5.30 -15.46 21.14
CA PHE A 53 -4.07 -16.03 20.59
C PHE A 53 -2.80 -15.69 21.40
N ALA A 54 -2.90 -14.88 22.46
CA ALA A 54 -1.76 -14.49 23.28
C ALA A 54 -1.90 -14.98 24.73
N PRO A 55 -0.79 -15.25 25.44
CA PRO A 55 -0.84 -15.60 26.86
C PRO A 55 -1.45 -14.45 27.68
N PRO A 56 -2.22 -14.74 28.75
CA PRO A 56 -2.78 -13.70 29.63
C PRO A 56 -1.71 -12.74 30.18
N GLU A 57 -0.52 -13.27 30.46
CA GLU A 57 0.64 -12.53 30.96
C GLU A 57 1.09 -11.41 30.00
N PHE A 58 0.95 -11.61 28.69
CA PHE A 58 1.30 -10.60 27.68
C PHE A 58 0.32 -9.43 27.70
N THR A 59 -0.98 -9.74 27.81
CA THR A 59 -2.03 -8.74 27.91
C THR A 59 -1.86 -7.92 29.19
N ASP A 60 -1.57 -8.58 30.31
CA ASP A 60 -1.34 -7.90 31.58
C ASP A 60 -0.06 -7.05 31.57
N LEU A 61 1.01 -7.49 30.90
CA LEU A 61 2.24 -6.68 30.83
C LEU A 61 2.00 -5.34 30.13
N ILE A 62 1.20 -5.33 29.05
CA ILE A 62 0.99 -4.16 28.19
C ILE A 62 -0.19 -3.30 28.68
N PHE A 63 -1.28 -3.93 29.10
CA PHE A 63 -2.57 -3.27 29.35
C PHE A 63 -2.96 -3.15 30.83
N ASN A 64 -2.15 -3.62 31.78
CA ASN A 64 -2.38 -3.41 33.23
C ASN A 64 -2.32 -1.93 33.65
N ARG A 65 -1.91 -1.01 32.77
CA ARG A 65 -1.93 0.43 33.03
C ARG A 65 -3.01 1.10 32.19
N MET A 66 -3.87 1.88 32.84
CA MET A 66 -4.90 2.69 32.16
C MET A 66 -4.31 3.68 31.15
N ILE A 67 -3.08 4.14 31.36
CA ILE A 67 -2.39 5.01 30.40
C ILE A 67 -2.17 4.30 29.06
N SER A 68 -1.78 3.02 29.07
CA SER A 68 -1.58 2.22 27.86
C SER A 68 -2.91 2.06 27.11
N ILE A 69 -3.98 1.68 27.82
CA ILE A 69 -5.31 1.50 27.21
C ILE A 69 -5.78 2.78 26.51
N ARG A 70 -5.57 3.95 27.14
CA ARG A 70 -5.91 5.24 26.55
C ARG A 70 -5.06 5.53 25.30
N LEU A 71 -3.75 5.30 25.38
CA LEU A 71 -2.83 5.49 24.26
C LEU A 71 -3.17 4.62 23.06
N PHE A 72 -3.75 3.44 23.25
CA PHE A 72 -4.23 2.62 22.14
C PHE A 72 -5.66 2.98 21.70
N THR A 73 -6.53 3.46 22.60
CA THR A 73 -7.93 3.81 22.25
C THR A 73 -8.02 5.05 21.36
N TRP A 74 -7.30 6.12 21.69
CA TRP A 74 -7.40 7.39 20.98
C TRP A 74 -6.96 7.33 19.51
N PRO A 75 -5.85 6.64 19.16
CA PRO A 75 -5.47 6.43 17.76
C PRO A 75 -6.54 5.71 16.94
N VAL A 76 -7.28 4.75 17.52
CA VAL A 76 -8.40 4.08 16.81
C VAL A 76 -9.47 5.09 16.43
N VAL A 77 -9.89 5.93 17.38
CA VAL A 77 -10.91 6.96 17.14
C VAL A 77 -10.40 7.97 16.12
N LEU A 78 -9.17 8.47 16.29
CA LEU A 78 -8.56 9.41 15.34
C LEU A 78 -8.46 8.82 13.94
N LEU A 79 -8.04 7.56 13.82
CA LEU A 79 -7.87 6.88 12.55
C LEU A 79 -9.22 6.69 11.85
N GLU A 80 -10.22 6.14 12.52
CA GLU A 80 -11.55 5.96 11.92
C GLU A 80 -12.20 7.30 11.53
N SER A 81 -12.05 8.33 12.37
CA SER A 81 -12.59 9.66 12.09
C SER A 81 -11.82 10.45 11.04
N SER A 82 -10.58 10.07 10.67
CA SER A 82 -9.76 10.85 9.74
C SER A 82 -9.39 10.10 8.45
N CYS A 83 -9.52 8.78 8.43
CA CYS A 83 -9.14 7.94 7.29
C CYS A 83 -9.89 8.33 6.00
N PHE A 84 -11.14 8.78 6.09
CA PHE A 84 -11.92 9.22 4.93
C PHE A 84 -11.39 10.50 4.28
N VAL A 85 -10.65 11.34 5.02
CA VAL A 85 -10.00 12.56 4.51
C VAL A 85 -8.59 12.24 4.01
N PHE A 86 -7.83 11.46 4.78
CA PHE A 86 -6.43 11.16 4.47
C PHE A 86 -6.22 10.13 3.35
N ILE A 87 -7.28 9.50 2.83
CA ILE A 87 -7.15 8.53 1.74
C ILE A 87 -6.98 9.18 0.35
N TRP A 88 -7.50 10.40 0.16
CA TRP A 88 -7.49 11.08 -1.13
C TRP A 88 -6.08 11.48 -1.60
N PRO A 89 -5.21 12.08 -0.75
CA PRO A 89 -3.86 12.44 -1.17
C PRO A 89 -3.00 11.18 -1.40
N LYS A 90 -2.32 11.11 -2.55
CA LYS A 90 -1.48 9.95 -2.92
C LYS A 90 -0.34 9.68 -1.91
N VAL A 91 0.16 10.72 -1.25
CA VAL A 91 1.24 10.63 -0.24
C VAL A 91 0.77 9.90 1.02
N THR A 92 -0.40 10.25 1.54
CA THR A 92 -0.94 9.69 2.78
C THR A 92 -1.65 8.36 2.54
N ARG A 93 -2.08 8.05 1.31
CA ARG A 93 -2.82 6.82 0.97
C ARG A 93 -2.17 5.54 1.49
N LYS A 94 -0.86 5.36 1.30
CA LYS A 94 -0.14 4.16 1.78
C LYS A 94 -0.08 4.10 3.30
N ALA A 95 0.18 5.22 3.96
CA ALA A 95 0.23 5.28 5.42
C ALA A 95 -1.15 4.99 6.03
N THR A 96 -2.21 5.60 5.49
CA THR A 96 -3.60 5.35 5.90
C THR A 96 -3.97 3.88 5.71
N PHE A 97 -3.62 3.27 4.57
CA PHE A 97 -3.85 1.85 4.33
C PHE A 97 -3.17 0.97 5.38
N VAL A 98 -1.87 1.18 5.64
CA VAL A 98 -1.13 0.40 6.63
C VAL A 98 -1.74 0.56 8.02
N ALA A 99 -2.13 1.78 8.40
CA ALA A 99 -2.69 2.05 9.71
C ALA A 99 -4.10 1.43 9.88
N VAL A 100 -4.94 1.45 8.83
CA VAL A 100 -6.24 0.75 8.86
C VAL A 100 -6.06 -0.77 8.85
N ALA A 101 -5.13 -1.30 8.07
CA ALA A 101 -4.82 -2.73 8.08
C ALA A 101 -4.32 -3.18 9.46
N ALA A 102 -3.44 -2.40 10.11
CA ALA A 102 -2.99 -2.66 11.46
C ALA A 102 -4.14 -2.64 12.48
N LEU A 103 -5.07 -1.68 12.36
CA LEU A 103 -6.30 -1.66 13.16
C LEU A 103 -7.10 -2.96 12.99
N HIS A 104 -7.23 -3.45 11.76
CA HIS A 104 -8.00 -4.66 11.44
C HIS A 104 -7.36 -5.92 11.98
N VAL A 105 -6.03 -6.01 11.95
CA VAL A 105 -5.29 -7.08 12.61
C VAL A 105 -5.52 -7.02 14.13
N GLY A 106 -5.51 -5.82 14.72
CA GLY A 106 -5.89 -5.62 16.12
C GLY A 106 -7.28 -6.15 16.45
N ILE A 107 -8.27 -5.81 15.62
CA ILE A 107 -9.65 -6.28 15.74
C ILE A 107 -9.75 -7.80 15.63
N GLU A 108 -9.02 -8.44 14.72
CA GLU A 108 -9.02 -9.91 14.62
C GLU A 108 -8.49 -10.53 15.91
N MET A 109 -7.42 -9.96 16.45
CA MET A 109 -6.78 -10.47 17.66
C MET A 109 -7.67 -10.31 18.90
N THR A 110 -8.46 -9.24 19.00
CA THR A 110 -9.22 -8.91 20.22
C THR A 110 -10.73 -9.13 20.12
N MET A 111 -11.34 -8.97 18.95
CA MET A 111 -12.80 -8.95 18.80
C MET A 111 -13.35 -10.05 17.88
N VAL A 112 -12.48 -10.82 17.19
CA VAL A 112 -12.83 -11.94 16.29
C VAL A 112 -14.04 -11.62 15.41
N MET A 113 -13.98 -10.47 14.72
CA MET A 113 -15.06 -10.02 13.84
C MET A 113 -14.90 -10.67 12.45
N HIS A 114 -15.17 -11.99 12.38
CA HIS A 114 -15.13 -12.88 11.21
C HIS A 114 -14.96 -12.19 9.84
N ILE A 115 -16.02 -12.09 9.02
CA ILE A 115 -15.90 -11.66 7.62
C ILE A 115 -15.70 -10.15 7.46
N PHE A 116 -16.11 -9.38 8.47
CA PHE A 116 -16.15 -7.92 8.41
C PHE A 116 -14.77 -7.30 8.21
N GLN A 117 -13.77 -7.79 8.94
CA GLN A 117 -12.42 -7.24 8.84
C GLN A 117 -11.77 -7.55 7.49
N TYR A 118 -12.02 -8.73 6.91
CA TYR A 118 -11.48 -9.13 5.61
C TYR A 118 -12.10 -8.30 4.49
N LEU A 119 -13.44 -8.11 4.52
CA LEU A 119 -14.14 -7.23 3.58
C LEU A 119 -13.67 -5.78 3.68
N SER A 120 -13.40 -5.31 4.90
CA SER A 120 -12.89 -3.97 5.13
C SER A 120 -11.51 -3.78 4.50
N VAL A 121 -10.56 -4.69 4.74
CA VAL A 121 -9.22 -4.64 4.13
C VAL A 121 -9.30 -4.70 2.60
N LEU A 122 -10.14 -5.58 2.05
CA LEU A 122 -10.40 -5.64 0.60
C LEU A 122 -10.91 -4.31 0.07
N GLY A 123 -11.79 -3.63 0.80
CA GLY A 123 -12.29 -2.33 0.38
C GLY A 123 -11.24 -1.23 0.34
N TRP A 124 -10.22 -1.30 1.18
CA TRP A 124 -9.09 -0.39 1.09
C TRP A 124 -8.15 -0.68 -0.09
N ILE A 125 -8.02 -1.95 -0.50
CA ILE A 125 -7.21 -2.32 -1.67
C ILE A 125 -7.78 -1.70 -2.96
N VAL A 126 -9.11 -1.53 -3.05
CA VAL A 126 -9.79 -0.90 -4.20
C VAL A 126 -9.30 0.54 -4.46
N PHE A 127 -8.77 1.25 -3.47
CA PHE A 127 -8.19 2.60 -3.66
C PHE A 127 -6.86 2.61 -4.43
N PHE A 128 -6.22 1.46 -4.61
CA PHE A 128 -4.99 1.32 -5.41
C PHE A 128 -5.26 0.96 -6.86
N VAL A 129 -6.49 0.57 -7.21
CA VAL A 129 -6.89 0.24 -8.58
C VAL A 129 -7.18 1.54 -9.34
N GLU A 130 -6.13 2.26 -9.77
CA GLU A 130 -6.30 3.37 -10.72
C GLU A 130 -6.49 2.77 -12.13
N PRO A 131 -7.46 3.27 -12.92
CA PRO A 131 -7.61 2.81 -14.30
C PRO A 131 -6.33 3.16 -15.06
N ASP A 132 -5.73 2.16 -15.71
CA ASP A 132 -4.59 2.35 -16.59
C ASP A 132 -5.06 3.14 -17.81
N ASP A 133 -4.78 4.43 -17.81
CA ASP A 133 -5.00 5.37 -18.89
C ASP A 133 -3.99 5.19 -20.03
N GLY A 134 -3.33 4.02 -20.15
CA GLY A 134 -2.66 3.60 -21.39
C GLY A 134 -1.48 4.46 -21.83
N GLU A 135 -1.06 5.45 -21.04
CA GLU A 135 0.13 6.28 -21.32
C GLU A 135 1.44 5.58 -20.95
N ASP A 136 1.37 4.36 -20.39
CA ASP A 136 2.53 3.63 -19.87
C ASP A 136 3.19 2.67 -20.89
N VAL A 137 2.76 2.66 -22.16
CA VAL A 137 3.52 1.96 -23.22
C VAL A 137 4.83 2.69 -23.56
N GLY A 138 4.97 3.96 -23.19
CA GLY A 138 6.16 4.77 -23.52
C GLY A 138 7.33 4.67 -22.54
N GLY A 139 7.12 4.29 -21.27
CA GLY A 139 8.16 4.30 -20.24
C GLY A 139 9.09 3.10 -20.29
N GLY A 140 8.50 1.90 -20.46
CA GLY A 140 9.25 0.65 -20.62
C GLY A 140 10.00 0.56 -21.95
N GLU A 141 9.39 1.05 -23.04
CA GLU A 141 10.04 1.07 -24.36
C GLU A 141 11.20 2.06 -24.41
N LYS A 142 11.08 3.25 -23.79
CA LYS A 142 12.20 4.22 -23.71
C LYS A 142 13.36 3.70 -22.87
N ALA A 143 13.10 3.00 -21.77
CA ALA A 143 14.14 2.38 -20.95
C ALA A 143 14.82 1.19 -21.66
N ALA A 144 14.05 0.36 -22.38
CA ALA A 144 14.58 -0.74 -23.18
C ALA A 144 15.37 -0.25 -24.40
N LYS A 145 14.92 0.83 -25.05
CA LYS A 145 15.59 1.45 -26.20
C LYS A 145 16.84 2.23 -25.80
N ALA A 146 16.86 2.85 -24.61
CA ALA A 146 18.07 3.44 -24.03
C ALA A 146 19.12 2.38 -23.67
N LYS A 147 18.70 1.23 -23.11
CA LYS A 147 19.59 0.08 -22.85
C LYS A 147 20.09 -0.58 -24.14
N GLY A 148 19.23 -0.74 -25.15
CA GLY A 148 19.61 -1.30 -26.45
C GLY A 148 20.58 -0.42 -27.24
N LYS A 149 20.39 0.92 -27.20
CA LYS A 149 21.29 1.87 -27.86
C LYS A 149 22.65 1.98 -27.16
N ALA A 150 22.71 1.80 -25.84
CA ALA A 150 23.97 1.75 -25.10
C ALA A 150 24.80 0.49 -25.45
N ILE A 151 24.13 -0.64 -25.74
CA ILE A 151 24.81 -1.91 -26.08
C ILE A 151 25.31 -1.90 -27.53
N THR A 152 24.58 -1.30 -28.48
CA THR A 152 25.01 -1.27 -29.89
C THR A 152 26.06 -0.20 -30.22
N THR A 153 26.23 0.82 -29.37
CA THR A 153 27.24 1.87 -29.60
C THR A 153 28.61 1.53 -28.98
N GLY A 154 28.72 0.40 -28.25
CA GLY A 154 29.92 0.02 -27.49
C GLY A 154 30.87 -0.99 -28.14
N SER A 155 30.64 -1.44 -29.37
CA SER A 155 31.42 -2.54 -29.95
C SER A 155 31.79 -2.36 -31.42
N VAL A 156 32.57 -1.33 -31.76
CA VAL A 156 33.50 -1.36 -32.90
C VAL A 156 34.70 -0.45 -32.61
N LYS A 157 35.83 -1.05 -32.25
CA LYS A 157 37.19 -0.62 -32.63
C LYS A 157 38.20 -1.73 -32.30
N LEU A 158 38.24 -2.74 -33.16
CA LEU A 158 39.45 -3.50 -33.48
C LEU A 158 39.85 -2.91 -34.84
N GLY A 159 40.80 -1.98 -34.91
CA GLY A 159 42.22 -2.24 -34.72
C GLY A 159 42.86 -2.22 -36.11
N GLU A 160 42.79 -1.07 -36.77
CA GLU A 160 43.46 -0.81 -38.06
C GLU A 160 44.89 -0.43 -37.72
N GLY A 161 45.81 -1.37 -37.95
CA GLY A 161 47.23 -1.18 -37.77
C GLY A 161 47.88 -0.92 -39.12
N ASP A 162 48.25 0.34 -39.34
CA ASP A 162 49.17 0.76 -40.39
C ASP A 162 50.53 0.10 -40.17
N VAL A 163 51.04 -0.59 -41.20
CA VAL A 163 52.47 -0.88 -41.36
C VAL A 163 52.83 -0.55 -42.80
N ASP A 164 53.46 0.60 -42.95
CA ASP A 164 54.14 1.06 -44.15
C ASP A 164 55.31 0.12 -44.51
N GLY A 165 55.45 -0.19 -45.79
CA GLY A 165 56.48 -1.09 -46.31
C GLY A 165 56.68 -0.91 -47.81
N GLU A 166 57.60 -0.01 -48.12
CA GLU A 166 58.16 0.47 -49.39
C GLU A 166 58.86 -0.63 -50.24
N GLY A 167 58.90 -0.46 -51.58
CA GLY A 167 59.72 -1.23 -52.53
C GLY A 167 58.92 -1.78 -53.73
N ASP A 168 58.76 -1.05 -54.84
CA ASP A 168 59.70 -0.78 -55.94
C ASP A 168 59.73 -1.85 -57.05
N GLU A 169 59.56 -1.32 -58.27
CA GLU A 169 60.00 -1.76 -59.59
C GLU A 169 59.58 -3.06 -60.29
N SER A 170 59.49 -2.89 -61.62
CA SER A 170 59.53 -3.87 -62.73
C SER A 170 58.26 -4.67 -62.99
N ARG A 171 57.85 -5.05 -64.21
CA ARG A 171 58.08 -4.73 -65.64
C ARG A 171 57.42 -5.93 -66.33
N GLU A 172 56.81 -5.70 -67.50
CA GLU A 172 56.63 -6.72 -68.56
C GLU A 172 55.68 -7.88 -68.17
N GLU A 173 55.05 -8.68 -69.01
CA GLU A 173 54.66 -8.72 -70.41
C GLU A 173 53.60 -9.86 -70.47
N GLU A 174 52.86 -9.93 -71.59
CA GLU A 174 51.94 -11.01 -72.04
C GLU A 174 50.49 -11.07 -71.50
#